data_AF-A0A952U4D3-F1
#
_entry.id   AF-A0A952U4D3-F1
#
_cell.length_a   1.000
_cell.length_b   1.000
_cell.length_c   1.000
_cell.angle_alpha   90.00
_cell.angle_beta   90.00
_cell.angle_gamma   90.00
#
_symmetry.space_group_name_H-M   'P 1'
#
loop_
_entity.id
_entity.type
_entity.pdbx_description
1 polymer ?
#
loop_
_entity_poly.entity_id
_entity_poly.type
_entity_poly.pdbx_seq_one_letter_code
_entity_poly.pdbx_strand_id
1 'polypeptide(L)'
;MRSPALTRILSLVCLALAVIVSSFTGVTAPSYAQDPTPTPLVATSPENICENAPALQLKLGQQAKVVASNDPDVPGAQMKAQPNIALPVGRYLPVDTVVTVAAGPTCDDQENQWWQVRVGTLEGWVTETFGKTYILEPLDGEATIPLATTVMLPLACIQPNDPPDPPKPDIPLLRVVFAKPDGSVIASDNGDAGGRQLARFDPPPTNVDLSPDGSVVIVTNRNGIYWVNAKSGETLMLADAGTLNLAPASWPHRAIWEPDGRALALEVEDHSSGVVSYGIYRFPVDGRDTLLRVDTGAQPPNSLRRSPTGDKLVVLSANDVSPFPKNSEDDADSLITYTPVSETEDASGIYSPAITWSADGAGFYTYIPAGQFTAPEDTVANHLWFVPLEGEPKDLGIPPNVAQGEYVIPSPDGLKLMLGRGRTWRLQDVATGNLLATVPPIEYLFDWTPDSKGAIYTSQASVASFIGIDGSTTSSFLPSGIEHLYGIRWLADGTLLYLVEKAEGQYQIGIQQPSQQQVILGDITGTDAVSGAVLPGAPADAKLPQGCH
;
A
#
# COMPACT_ATOMS: atom_id res chain seq x y z
N MET A 1 27.29 -21.55 46.05
CA MET A 1 28.34 -22.57 45.77
C MET A 1 27.73 -23.73 45.00
N ARG A 2 27.82 -23.71 43.67
CA ARG A 2 27.69 -24.85 42.76
C ARG A 2 28.63 -24.59 41.58
N SER A 3 29.41 -25.61 41.20
CA SER A 3 30.60 -25.54 40.33
C SER A 3 30.24 -25.66 38.84
N PRO A 4 30.88 -24.90 37.92
CA PRO A 4 30.73 -25.07 36.48
C PRO A 4 31.98 -25.72 35.87
N ALA A 5 31.97 -27.03 35.70
CA ALA A 5 33.04 -27.72 34.97
C ALA A 5 32.55 -29.08 34.45
N LEU A 6 31.60 -29.12 33.52
CA LEU A 6 31.32 -30.33 32.74
C LEU A 6 30.45 -30.07 31.49
N THR A 7 30.88 -29.20 30.57
CA THR A 7 30.20 -29.06 29.25
C THR A 7 31.15 -28.57 28.15
N ARG A 8 32.34 -29.18 28.04
CA ARG A 8 33.31 -28.88 26.96
C ARG A 8 34.02 -30.11 26.37
N ILE A 9 33.46 -31.32 26.47
CA ILE A 9 34.10 -32.55 25.95
C ILE A 9 33.15 -33.37 25.05
N LEU A 10 32.27 -32.73 24.26
CA LEU A 10 31.46 -33.47 23.27
C LEU A 10 31.46 -32.91 21.84
N SER A 11 32.26 -31.88 21.53
CA SER A 11 32.32 -31.30 20.17
C SER A 11 33.60 -31.63 19.38
N LEU A 12 34.48 -32.50 19.89
CA LEU A 12 35.78 -32.79 19.26
C LEU A 12 35.93 -34.22 18.69
N VAL A 13 34.87 -35.03 18.64
CA VAL A 13 34.96 -36.44 18.20
C VAL A 13 34.27 -36.72 16.84
N CYS A 14 33.58 -35.77 16.23
CA CYS A 14 32.95 -35.98 14.90
C CYS A 14 33.76 -35.48 13.69
N LEU A 15 34.98 -34.94 13.86
CA LEU A 15 35.76 -34.36 12.76
C LEU A 15 36.92 -35.25 12.25
N ALA A 16 36.88 -36.56 12.49
CA ALA A 16 37.98 -37.46 12.11
C ALA A 16 37.48 -38.83 11.62
N LEU A 17 36.63 -38.87 10.59
CA LEU A 17 36.32 -40.10 9.84
C LEU A 17 35.61 -39.82 8.50
N ALA A 18 36.30 -39.18 7.55
CA ALA A 18 35.89 -39.16 6.14
C ALA A 18 37.05 -38.73 5.20
N VAL A 19 38.19 -39.43 5.25
CA VAL A 19 39.25 -39.30 4.24
C VAL A 19 39.70 -40.69 3.83
N ILE A 20 38.92 -41.39 2.98
CA ILE A 20 39.36 -42.61 2.30
C ILE A 20 38.70 -42.68 0.91
N VAL A 21 39.55 -42.48 -0.10
CA VAL A 21 39.58 -43.12 -1.44
C VAL A 21 38.41 -42.82 -2.40
N SER A 22 38.71 -42.06 -3.45
CA SER A 22 38.14 -42.27 -4.79
C SER A 22 39.11 -41.74 -5.86
N SER A 23 39.97 -42.63 -6.33
CA SER A 23 40.77 -42.49 -7.55
C SER A 23 40.49 -43.73 -8.41
N PHE A 24 40.43 -43.53 -9.73
CA PHE A 24 39.95 -44.43 -10.81
C PHE A 24 38.42 -44.40 -10.99
N THR A 25 37.85 -44.05 -12.15
CA THR A 25 38.17 -44.49 -13.51
C THR A 25 37.92 -43.40 -14.57
N GLY A 26 38.74 -43.41 -15.63
CA GLY A 26 38.48 -42.64 -16.84
C GLY A 26 37.29 -43.22 -17.61
N VAL A 27 36.23 -42.43 -17.74
CA VAL A 27 35.11 -42.70 -18.64
C VAL A 27 35.38 -41.94 -19.93
N THR A 28 35.61 -42.68 -21.02
CA THR A 28 35.58 -42.12 -22.38
C THR A 28 34.17 -41.63 -22.67
N ALA A 29 34.02 -40.34 -22.96
CA ALA A 29 32.76 -39.74 -23.36
C ALA A 29 32.19 -40.47 -24.58
N PRO A 30 30.90 -40.83 -24.60
CA PRO A 30 30.25 -41.33 -25.81
C PRO A 30 30.33 -40.25 -26.90
N SER A 31 30.80 -40.66 -28.07
CA SER A 31 30.74 -39.85 -29.29
C SER A 31 29.27 -39.54 -29.59
N TYR A 32 28.83 -38.33 -29.27
CA TYR A 32 27.53 -37.82 -29.70
C TYR A 32 27.52 -37.78 -31.23
N ALA A 33 26.69 -38.62 -31.85
CA ALA A 33 26.27 -38.41 -33.22
C ALA A 33 25.59 -37.03 -33.29
N GLN A 34 25.95 -36.23 -34.28
CA GLN A 34 25.28 -34.95 -34.53
C GLN A 34 23.80 -35.25 -34.79
N ASP A 35 22.95 -34.74 -33.91
CA ASP A 35 21.49 -34.76 -34.09
C ASP A 35 21.18 -34.08 -35.43
N PRO A 36 20.43 -34.71 -36.36
CA PRO A 36 20.11 -34.09 -37.63
C PRO A 36 19.50 -32.71 -37.38
N THR A 37 20.08 -31.70 -38.02
CA THR A 37 19.56 -30.33 -38.07
C THR A 37 18.03 -30.38 -38.17
N PRO A 38 17.28 -29.85 -37.17
CA PRO A 38 15.83 -29.98 -37.15
C PRO A 38 15.28 -29.35 -38.43
N THR A 39 14.59 -30.16 -39.23
CA THR A 39 13.86 -29.69 -40.40
C THR A 39 12.93 -28.58 -39.94
N PRO A 40 12.97 -27.37 -40.54
CA PRO A 40 12.08 -26.29 -40.15
C PRO A 40 10.64 -26.78 -40.28
N LEU A 41 9.93 -26.89 -39.14
CA LEU A 41 8.52 -27.23 -39.13
C LEU A 41 7.80 -26.15 -39.92
N VAL A 42 7.18 -26.55 -41.03
CA VAL A 42 6.24 -25.71 -41.76
C VAL A 42 5.05 -25.52 -40.83
N ALA A 43 5.00 -24.36 -40.16
CA ALA A 43 3.92 -23.99 -39.26
C ALA A 43 2.63 -23.82 -40.07
N THR A 44 1.81 -24.86 -40.12
CA THR A 44 0.41 -24.76 -40.57
C THR A 44 -0.30 -23.84 -39.60
N SER A 45 -1.01 -22.83 -40.13
CA SER A 45 -1.82 -21.91 -39.32
C SER A 45 -2.76 -22.73 -38.43
N PRO A 46 -2.72 -22.57 -37.09
CA PRO A 46 -3.58 -23.34 -36.21
C PRO A 46 -5.04 -23.04 -36.55
N GLU A 47 -5.84 -24.09 -36.77
CA GLU A 47 -7.29 -23.96 -36.78
C GLU A 47 -7.76 -23.44 -35.42
N ASN A 48 -8.86 -22.69 -35.39
CA ASN A 48 -9.37 -22.10 -34.17
C ASN A 48 -9.71 -23.20 -33.14
N ILE A 49 -8.96 -23.25 -32.03
CA ILE A 49 -9.06 -24.33 -31.04
C ILE A 49 -10.28 -24.12 -30.12
N CYS A 50 -10.73 -22.89 -29.94
CA CYS A 50 -11.87 -22.57 -29.08
C CYS A 50 -13.08 -22.21 -29.96
N GLU A 51 -14.20 -22.93 -29.79
CA GLU A 51 -15.33 -22.93 -30.74
C GLU A 51 -15.93 -21.54 -31.00
N ASN A 52 -16.07 -20.70 -29.96
CA ASN A 52 -16.66 -19.36 -30.09
C ASN A 52 -15.66 -18.21 -29.99
N ALA A 53 -14.36 -18.48 -29.90
CA ALA A 53 -13.35 -17.43 -29.84
C ALA A 53 -13.11 -16.78 -31.21
N PRO A 54 -12.65 -15.52 -31.26
CA PRO A 54 -12.14 -14.92 -32.49
C PRO A 54 -11.05 -15.76 -33.16
N ALA A 55 -10.80 -15.54 -34.46
CA ALA A 55 -9.77 -16.30 -35.17
C ALA A 55 -8.36 -15.98 -34.66
N LEU A 56 -7.55 -17.00 -34.36
CA LEU A 56 -6.16 -16.84 -33.93
C LEU A 56 -5.36 -15.97 -34.91
N GLN A 57 -4.69 -14.94 -34.40
CA GLN A 57 -3.76 -14.08 -35.13
C GLN A 57 -2.30 -14.40 -34.81
N LEU A 58 -2.05 -14.98 -33.63
CA LEU A 58 -0.71 -15.28 -33.14
C LEU A 58 -0.17 -16.63 -33.63
N LYS A 59 1.16 -16.74 -33.65
CA LYS A 59 1.92 -17.94 -34.02
C LYS A 59 3.08 -18.16 -33.04
N LEU A 60 3.51 -19.40 -32.87
CA LEU A 60 4.68 -19.73 -32.06
C LEU A 60 5.93 -18.99 -32.54
N GLY A 61 6.69 -18.42 -31.60
CA GLY A 61 7.89 -17.62 -31.86
C GLY A 61 7.61 -16.19 -32.34
N GLN A 62 6.35 -15.83 -32.59
CA GLN A 62 5.98 -14.48 -33.03
C GLN A 62 6.05 -13.48 -31.87
N GLN A 63 6.37 -12.23 -32.17
CA GLN A 63 6.19 -11.14 -31.22
C GLN A 63 4.75 -10.62 -31.28
N ALA A 64 4.19 -10.33 -30.12
CA ALA A 64 2.87 -9.75 -29.96
C ALA A 64 2.96 -8.51 -29.07
N LYS A 65 2.00 -7.60 -29.23
CA LYS A 65 1.87 -6.40 -28.41
C LYS A 65 0.58 -6.50 -27.60
N VAL A 66 0.63 -6.10 -26.32
CA VAL A 66 -0.57 -5.88 -25.51
C VAL A 66 -1.28 -4.64 -26.05
N VAL A 67 -2.53 -4.77 -26.51
CA VAL A 67 -3.29 -3.68 -27.13
C VAL A 67 -4.52 -3.24 -26.34
N ALA A 68 -4.97 -4.08 -25.40
CA ALA A 68 -6.16 -3.79 -24.60
C ALA A 68 -6.02 -4.40 -23.20
N SER A 69 -7.00 -4.08 -22.35
CA SER A 69 -7.14 -4.72 -21.05
C SER A 69 -8.12 -5.90 -21.08
N ASN A 70 -7.81 -6.94 -20.32
CA ASN A 70 -8.72 -8.03 -20.03
C ASN A 70 -9.54 -7.83 -18.73
N ASP A 71 -9.44 -6.65 -18.11
CA ASP A 71 -10.19 -6.24 -16.93
C ASP A 71 -10.55 -4.74 -17.02
N PRO A 72 -11.83 -4.33 -16.93
CA PRO A 72 -12.19 -2.92 -17.05
C PRO A 72 -11.56 -2.03 -15.96
N ASP A 73 -11.22 -2.59 -14.80
CA ASP A 73 -10.71 -1.87 -13.64
C ASP A 73 -9.17 -1.79 -13.60
N VAL A 74 -8.50 -2.48 -14.52
CA VAL A 74 -7.04 -2.53 -14.58
C VAL A 74 -6.52 -2.26 -15.99
N PRO A 75 -5.54 -1.38 -16.21
CA PRO A 75 -4.93 -1.24 -17.54
C PRO A 75 -4.01 -2.42 -17.87
N GLY A 76 -4.10 -2.91 -19.12
CA GLY A 76 -3.19 -3.92 -19.67
C GLY A 76 -3.64 -5.38 -19.48
N ALA A 77 -2.77 -6.31 -19.84
CA ALA A 77 -3.07 -7.74 -19.85
C ALA A 77 -2.64 -8.44 -18.55
N GLN A 78 -3.49 -9.29 -18.00
CA GLN A 78 -3.12 -10.19 -16.91
C GLN A 78 -2.31 -11.39 -17.44
N MET A 79 -1.11 -11.56 -16.90
CA MET A 79 -0.25 -12.73 -17.07
C MET A 79 -0.37 -13.64 -15.85
N LYS A 80 -0.71 -14.90 -16.09
CA LYS A 80 -0.98 -15.93 -15.08
C LYS A 80 0.01 -17.08 -15.18
N ALA A 81 0.14 -17.87 -14.11
CA ALA A 81 1.03 -19.03 -14.10
C ALA A 81 0.54 -20.20 -14.99
N GLN A 82 -0.78 -20.29 -15.23
CA GLN A 82 -1.42 -21.30 -16.08
C GLN A 82 -2.56 -20.65 -16.89
N PRO A 83 -3.01 -21.26 -18.01
CA PRO A 83 -4.04 -20.69 -18.89
C PRO A 83 -5.44 -20.87 -18.32
N ASN A 84 -5.76 -20.14 -17.25
CA ASN A 84 -7.07 -20.20 -16.60
C ASN A 84 -7.40 -18.85 -15.95
N ILE A 85 -8.55 -18.29 -16.34
CA ILE A 85 -9.02 -17.01 -15.82
C ILE A 85 -9.24 -16.99 -14.30
N ALA A 86 -9.62 -18.11 -13.71
CA ALA A 86 -9.88 -18.25 -12.27
C ALA A 86 -8.61 -18.34 -11.42
N LEU A 87 -7.41 -18.33 -12.02
CA LEU A 87 -6.14 -18.35 -11.27
C LEU A 87 -5.62 -16.96 -10.96
N PRO A 88 -4.76 -16.81 -9.94
CA PRO A 88 -4.23 -15.50 -9.62
C PRO A 88 -3.43 -14.82 -10.71
N VAL A 89 -3.64 -13.51 -10.81
CA VAL A 89 -2.84 -12.66 -11.68
C VAL A 89 -1.43 -12.61 -11.10
N GLY A 90 -0.47 -13.16 -11.83
CA GLY A 90 0.93 -13.09 -11.44
C GLY A 90 1.50 -11.71 -11.75
N ARG A 91 1.20 -11.18 -12.94
CA ARG A 91 1.69 -9.87 -13.40
C ARG A 91 0.65 -9.19 -14.28
N TYR A 92 0.62 -7.87 -14.25
CA TYR A 92 -0.03 -7.01 -15.22
C TYR A 92 1.03 -6.51 -16.20
N LEU A 93 0.77 -6.76 -17.48
CA LEU A 93 1.56 -6.28 -18.60
C LEU A 93 0.88 -5.04 -19.16
N PRO A 94 1.50 -3.86 -19.06
CA PRO A 94 0.92 -2.62 -19.58
C PRO A 94 0.58 -2.71 -21.06
N VAL A 95 -0.35 -1.86 -21.51
CA VAL A 95 -0.57 -1.65 -22.95
C VAL A 95 0.74 -1.22 -23.61
N ASP A 96 0.94 -1.65 -24.86
CA ASP A 96 2.17 -1.54 -25.64
C ASP A 96 3.35 -2.41 -25.15
N THR A 97 3.15 -3.27 -24.14
CA THR A 97 4.16 -4.28 -23.79
C THR A 97 4.31 -5.27 -24.93
N VAL A 98 5.55 -5.47 -25.40
CA VAL A 98 5.89 -6.49 -26.38
C VAL A 98 6.28 -7.79 -25.70
N VAL A 99 5.67 -8.88 -26.15
CA VAL A 99 5.87 -10.24 -25.65
C VAL A 99 6.29 -11.15 -26.79
N THR A 100 6.98 -12.24 -26.48
CA THR A 100 7.27 -13.31 -27.46
C THR A 100 6.43 -14.54 -27.16
N VAL A 101 5.70 -15.04 -28.15
CA VAL A 101 4.87 -16.24 -28.02
C VAL A 101 5.76 -17.48 -27.90
N ALA A 102 5.71 -18.14 -26.75
CA ALA A 102 6.54 -19.28 -26.40
C ALA A 102 5.83 -20.64 -26.57
N ALA A 103 4.52 -20.71 -26.24
CA ALA A 103 3.69 -21.91 -26.39
C ALA A 103 2.20 -21.54 -26.55
N GLY A 104 1.37 -22.53 -26.91
CA GLY A 104 -0.07 -22.35 -27.13
C GLY A 104 -0.49 -22.51 -28.61
N PRO A 105 -1.77 -22.22 -28.94
CA PRO A 105 -2.82 -21.77 -28.03
C PRO A 105 -3.36 -22.90 -27.14
N THR A 106 -4.00 -22.55 -26.03
CA THR A 106 -4.79 -23.46 -25.18
C THR A 106 -6.07 -22.75 -24.77
N CYS A 107 -7.20 -23.46 -24.74
CA CYS A 107 -8.48 -22.89 -24.31
C CYS A 107 -8.69 -23.14 -22.81
N ASP A 108 -9.28 -22.17 -22.12
CA ASP A 108 -9.85 -22.41 -20.80
C ASP A 108 -11.34 -22.82 -20.89
N ASP A 109 -11.97 -23.08 -19.74
CA ASP A 109 -13.37 -23.48 -19.64
C ASP A 109 -14.36 -22.38 -20.10
N GLN A 110 -13.88 -21.15 -20.30
CA GLN A 110 -14.66 -20.01 -20.79
C GLN A 110 -14.36 -19.68 -22.25
N GLU A 111 -13.66 -20.59 -22.95
CA GLU A 111 -13.28 -20.46 -24.35
C GLU A 111 -12.35 -19.28 -24.66
N ASN A 112 -11.62 -18.76 -23.67
CA ASN A 112 -10.57 -17.78 -23.92
C ASN A 112 -9.34 -18.49 -24.51
N GLN A 113 -8.74 -17.90 -25.54
CA GLN A 113 -7.50 -18.39 -26.14
C GLN A 113 -6.30 -17.90 -25.32
N TRP A 114 -5.52 -18.81 -24.76
CA TRP A 114 -4.33 -18.48 -23.97
C TRP A 114 -3.05 -18.86 -24.71
N TRP A 115 -2.08 -17.97 -24.63
CA TRP A 115 -0.72 -18.17 -25.12
C TRP A 115 0.26 -18.05 -23.97
N GLN A 116 1.21 -18.97 -23.91
CA GLN A 116 2.36 -18.78 -23.07
C GLN A 116 3.26 -17.77 -23.76
N VAL A 117 3.59 -16.68 -23.07
CA VAL A 117 4.38 -15.58 -23.57
C VAL A 117 5.59 -15.34 -22.67
N ARG A 118 6.65 -14.79 -23.26
CA ARG A 118 7.87 -14.37 -22.57
C ARG A 118 8.08 -12.87 -22.69
N VAL A 119 8.41 -12.23 -21.57
CA VAL A 119 8.72 -10.79 -21.48
C VAL A 119 9.97 -10.61 -20.63
N GLY A 120 11.12 -10.34 -21.26
CA GLY A 120 12.40 -10.39 -20.56
C GLY A 120 12.65 -11.79 -19.98
N THR A 121 12.82 -11.89 -18.66
CA THR A 121 12.97 -13.15 -17.92
C THR A 121 11.65 -13.73 -17.41
N LEU A 122 10.53 -13.00 -17.54
CA LEU A 122 9.22 -13.49 -17.14
C LEU A 122 8.65 -14.41 -18.21
N GLU A 123 8.01 -15.50 -17.78
CA GLU A 123 7.25 -16.40 -18.63
C GLU A 123 5.93 -16.74 -17.94
N GLY A 124 4.83 -16.67 -18.69
CA GLY A 124 3.48 -16.91 -18.16
C GLY A 124 2.45 -16.98 -19.26
N TRP A 125 1.19 -17.13 -18.91
CA TRP A 125 0.08 -17.25 -19.84
C TRP A 125 -0.71 -15.95 -19.90
N VAL A 126 -0.96 -15.47 -21.10
CA VAL A 126 -1.79 -14.28 -21.38
C VAL A 126 -2.84 -14.68 -22.41
N THR A 127 -4.05 -14.16 -22.25
CA THR A 127 -5.09 -14.41 -23.24
C THR A 127 -4.86 -13.58 -24.50
N GLU A 128 -5.03 -14.17 -25.69
CA GLU A 128 -5.09 -13.40 -26.94
C GLU A 128 -6.38 -12.58 -27.02
N THR A 129 -7.48 -13.13 -26.47
CA THR A 129 -8.81 -12.52 -26.54
C THR A 129 -9.56 -12.65 -25.24
N PHE A 130 -10.14 -11.55 -24.75
CA PHE A 130 -11.10 -11.59 -23.64
C PHE A 130 -12.51 -11.32 -24.20
N GLY A 131 -13.33 -12.38 -24.22
CA GLY A 131 -14.59 -12.36 -24.97
C GLY A 131 -14.35 -12.15 -26.46
N LYS A 132 -14.67 -10.96 -26.99
CA LYS A 132 -14.48 -10.60 -28.41
C LYS A 132 -13.37 -9.59 -28.66
N THR A 133 -12.72 -9.11 -27.60
CA THR A 133 -11.69 -8.08 -27.68
C THR A 133 -10.33 -8.74 -27.72
N TYR A 134 -9.49 -8.36 -28.69
CA TYR A 134 -8.09 -8.77 -28.70
C TYR A 134 -7.33 -8.04 -27.61
N ILE A 135 -6.62 -8.81 -26.80
CA ILE A 135 -5.71 -8.35 -25.75
C ILE A 135 -4.28 -8.34 -26.28
N LEU A 136 -3.94 -9.33 -27.11
CA LEU A 136 -2.69 -9.41 -27.84
C LEU A 136 -2.95 -9.30 -29.34
N GLU A 137 -2.12 -8.52 -30.03
CA GLU A 137 -2.07 -8.46 -31.49
C GLU A 137 -0.66 -8.77 -31.99
N PRO A 138 -0.50 -9.34 -33.19
CA PRO A 138 0.78 -9.37 -33.90
C PRO A 138 1.51 -8.03 -33.84
N LEU A 139 2.79 -8.04 -33.47
CA LEU A 139 3.60 -6.83 -33.55
C LEU A 139 4.04 -6.58 -35.00
N ASP A 140 3.39 -5.61 -35.65
CA ASP A 140 3.84 -5.06 -36.92
C ASP A 140 4.76 -3.84 -36.66
N GLY A 141 6.05 -4.07 -36.37
CA GLY A 141 7.00 -2.97 -36.19
C GLY A 141 8.17 -3.24 -35.25
N GLU A 142 8.78 -2.16 -34.75
CA GLU A 142 9.87 -2.22 -33.80
C GLU A 142 9.34 -2.44 -32.38
N ALA A 143 10.00 -3.35 -31.65
CA ALA A 143 9.61 -3.69 -30.29
C ALA A 143 9.99 -2.58 -29.29
N THR A 144 9.05 -2.19 -28.43
CA THR A 144 9.35 -1.39 -27.25
C THR A 144 10.02 -2.27 -26.19
N ILE A 145 11.01 -1.72 -25.50
CA ILE A 145 11.63 -2.40 -24.36
C ILE A 145 10.71 -2.19 -23.15
N PRO A 146 10.19 -3.26 -22.52
CA PRO A 146 9.37 -3.12 -21.32
C PRO A 146 10.18 -2.49 -20.18
N LEU A 147 9.50 -1.76 -19.29
CA LEU A 147 10.15 -1.18 -18.12
C LEU A 147 10.77 -2.29 -17.25
N ALA A 148 11.96 -2.01 -16.70
CA ALA A 148 12.70 -2.97 -15.87
C ALA A 148 11.87 -3.43 -14.66
N THR A 149 11.07 -2.54 -14.07
CA THR A 149 10.16 -2.84 -12.95
C THR A 149 9.02 -3.79 -13.32
N THR A 150 8.60 -3.80 -14.60
CA THR A 150 7.55 -4.69 -15.10
C THR A 150 8.05 -6.12 -15.23
N VAL A 151 9.33 -6.29 -15.58
CA VAL A 151 9.95 -7.61 -15.79
C VAL A 151 10.75 -8.13 -14.59
N MET A 152 10.73 -7.39 -13.48
CA MET A 152 11.48 -7.75 -12.28
C MET A 152 10.91 -9.00 -11.62
N LEU A 153 11.80 -9.91 -11.24
CA LEU A 153 11.46 -11.08 -10.45
C LEU A 153 11.55 -10.75 -8.96
N PRO A 154 10.67 -11.31 -8.12
CA PRO A 154 10.78 -11.16 -6.68
C PRO A 154 12.05 -11.86 -6.20
N LEU A 155 12.63 -11.36 -5.09
CA LEU A 155 13.67 -12.12 -4.41
C LEU A 155 13.11 -13.44 -3.90
N ALA A 156 13.81 -14.54 -4.18
CA ALA A 156 13.43 -15.86 -3.68
C ALA A 156 13.43 -15.93 -2.14
N CYS A 157 14.28 -15.11 -1.51
CA CYS A 157 14.28 -14.85 -0.08
C CYS A 157 15.13 -13.61 0.21
N ILE A 158 14.92 -13.00 1.38
CA ILE A 158 15.62 -11.80 1.80
C ILE A 158 16.54 -12.15 2.97
N GLN A 159 17.81 -11.79 2.89
CA GLN A 159 18.73 -11.85 4.02
C GLN A 159 18.58 -10.58 4.87
N PRO A 160 18.71 -10.70 6.20
CA PRO A 160 18.66 -9.54 7.07
C PRO A 160 19.84 -8.64 6.80
N ASN A 161 19.58 -7.40 6.43
CA ASN A 161 20.62 -6.38 6.38
C ASN A 161 20.99 -5.97 7.80
N ASP A 162 22.27 -5.63 8.01
CA ASP A 162 22.65 -4.82 9.16
C ASP A 162 21.83 -3.53 9.13
N PRO A 163 21.32 -3.07 10.29
CA PRO A 163 20.64 -1.78 10.34
C PRO A 163 21.55 -0.70 9.75
N PRO A 164 20.99 0.27 9.01
CA PRO A 164 21.78 1.34 8.44
C PRO A 164 22.53 2.08 9.57
N ASP A 165 23.71 2.58 9.25
CA ASP A 165 24.44 3.45 10.18
C ASP A 165 23.52 4.60 10.61
N PRO A 166 23.48 4.97 11.90
CA PRO A 166 22.63 6.05 12.36
C PRO A 166 22.96 7.32 11.56
N PRO A 167 21.94 8.11 11.18
CA PRO A 167 22.15 9.35 10.45
C PRO A 167 23.11 10.24 11.25
N LYS A 168 24.03 10.90 10.54
CA LYS A 168 24.83 11.94 11.18
C LYS A 168 23.86 13.04 11.64
N PRO A 169 23.93 13.51 12.90
CA PRO A 169 23.08 14.58 13.37
C PRO A 169 23.48 15.87 12.65
N ASP A 170 22.80 16.10 11.54
CA ASP A 170 22.96 17.23 10.64
C ASP A 170 21.72 18.15 10.77
N ILE A 171 21.55 19.07 9.83
CA ILE A 171 20.34 19.89 9.73
C ILE A 171 19.15 18.95 9.46
N PRO A 172 18.02 19.08 10.17
CA PRO A 172 16.82 18.29 9.91
C PRO A 172 16.45 18.34 8.42
N LEU A 173 16.13 17.18 7.86
CA LEU A 173 15.77 17.03 6.46
C LEU A 173 14.29 16.72 6.36
N LEU A 174 13.52 17.61 5.75
CA LEU A 174 12.18 17.26 5.32
C LEU A 174 12.25 16.51 4.01
N ARG A 175 11.74 15.28 3.97
CA ARG A 175 11.64 14.49 2.74
C ARG A 175 10.19 14.13 2.47
N VAL A 176 9.74 14.39 1.25
CA VAL A 176 8.44 13.95 0.74
C VAL A 176 8.67 13.06 -0.47
N VAL A 177 8.02 11.91 -0.50
CA VAL A 177 8.03 10.98 -1.62
C VAL A 177 6.62 10.83 -2.16
N PHE A 178 6.49 10.83 -3.48
CA PHE A 178 5.17 10.74 -4.13
C PHE A 178 5.28 10.06 -5.49
N ALA A 179 4.19 9.44 -5.95
CA ALA A 179 4.13 8.80 -7.26
C ALA A 179 3.21 9.56 -8.22
N LYS A 180 3.69 9.81 -9.43
CA LYS A 180 3.01 10.53 -10.52
C LYS A 180 2.15 9.59 -11.37
N PRO A 181 1.08 10.10 -12.02
CA PRO A 181 0.21 9.31 -12.92
C PRO A 181 0.95 8.53 -14.01
N ASP A 182 2.12 9.00 -14.45
CA ASP A 182 2.97 8.33 -15.45
C ASP A 182 3.83 7.18 -14.89
N GLY A 183 3.63 6.85 -13.60
CA GLY A 183 4.34 5.81 -12.88
C GLY A 183 5.63 6.25 -12.18
N SER A 184 6.06 7.51 -12.35
CA SER A 184 7.31 7.99 -11.77
C SER A 184 7.19 8.19 -10.26
N VAL A 185 8.13 7.65 -9.49
CA VAL A 185 8.27 7.94 -8.05
C VAL A 185 9.33 9.02 -7.86
N ILE A 186 8.96 10.09 -7.16
CA ILE A 186 9.78 11.30 -6.94
C ILE A 186 10.07 11.45 -5.45
N ALA A 187 11.28 11.89 -5.11
CA ALA A 187 11.63 12.39 -3.78
C ALA A 187 11.91 13.90 -3.84
N SER A 188 11.21 14.70 -3.03
CA SER A 188 11.47 16.12 -2.81
C SER A 188 12.08 16.31 -1.43
N ASP A 189 13.27 16.91 -1.39
CA ASP A 189 13.99 17.24 -0.18
C ASP A 189 13.84 18.75 0.09
N ASN A 190 13.39 19.10 1.30
CA ASN A 190 13.15 20.47 1.76
C ASN A 190 12.24 21.30 0.83
N GLY A 191 11.27 20.66 0.18
CA GLY A 191 10.30 21.33 -0.69
C GLY A 191 10.88 21.76 -2.05
N ASP A 192 11.85 21.05 -2.59
CA ASP A 192 12.29 21.26 -3.98
C ASP A 192 11.16 20.88 -4.96
N ALA A 193 10.67 21.85 -5.73
CA ALA A 193 9.50 21.76 -6.61
C ALA A 193 9.68 20.82 -7.83
N GLY A 194 10.91 20.38 -8.14
CA GLY A 194 11.15 19.35 -9.15
C GLY A 194 11.26 17.94 -8.58
N GLY A 195 11.77 17.85 -7.35
CA GLY A 195 12.24 16.60 -6.77
C GLY A 195 13.25 15.87 -7.67
N ARG A 196 13.64 14.68 -7.21
CA ARG A 196 14.46 13.74 -7.98
C ARG A 196 13.64 12.49 -8.24
N GLN A 197 13.57 12.07 -9.50
CA GLN A 197 12.98 10.79 -9.86
C GLN A 197 13.85 9.65 -9.31
N LEU A 198 13.22 8.75 -8.55
CA LEU A 198 13.84 7.56 -8.00
C LEU A 198 13.70 6.38 -8.95
N ALA A 199 12.48 6.11 -9.38
CA ALA A 199 12.11 4.96 -10.19
C ALA A 199 10.87 5.26 -11.02
N ARG A 200 10.49 4.35 -11.93
CA ARG A 200 9.25 4.43 -12.70
C ARG A 200 8.61 3.05 -12.76
N PHE A 201 7.30 2.98 -12.52
CA PHE A 201 6.53 1.75 -12.44
C PHE A 201 5.40 1.74 -13.46
N ASP A 202 5.02 0.55 -13.91
CA ASP A 202 3.87 0.35 -14.76
C ASP A 202 3.26 -1.03 -14.44
N PRO A 203 2.04 -1.09 -13.85
CA PRO A 203 1.11 0.03 -13.64
C PRO A 203 1.62 1.06 -12.61
N PRO A 204 1.07 2.29 -12.64
CA PRO A 204 1.44 3.33 -11.70
C PRO A 204 1.25 2.90 -10.24
N PRO A 205 2.06 3.41 -9.29
CA PRO A 205 1.94 3.05 -7.88
C PRO A 205 0.57 3.37 -7.29
N THR A 206 0.05 2.46 -6.48
CA THR A 206 -1.15 2.66 -5.65
C THR A 206 -0.81 3.37 -4.35
N ASN A 207 0.38 3.11 -3.80
CA ASN A 207 0.87 3.74 -2.59
C ASN A 207 2.40 3.82 -2.57
N VAL A 208 2.91 4.83 -1.86
CA VAL A 208 4.32 4.94 -1.47
C VAL A 208 4.43 5.25 0.01
N ASP A 209 5.45 4.68 0.66
CA ASP A 209 5.78 5.03 2.04
C ASP A 209 7.29 5.15 2.28
N LEU A 210 7.68 6.17 3.04
CA LEU A 210 9.07 6.44 3.40
C LEU A 210 9.42 5.70 4.69
N SER A 211 10.59 5.04 4.71
CA SER A 211 11.09 4.36 5.90
C SER A 211 11.33 5.35 7.05
N PRO A 212 11.30 4.90 8.32
CA PRO A 212 11.51 5.79 9.47
C PRO A 212 12.83 6.56 9.44
N ASP A 213 13.88 5.97 8.86
CA ASP A 213 15.18 6.61 8.68
C ASP A 213 15.28 7.44 7.38
N GLY A 214 14.28 7.35 6.49
CA GLY A 214 14.21 8.04 5.21
C GLY A 214 15.11 7.52 4.10
N SER A 215 15.79 6.39 4.32
CA SER A 215 16.75 5.81 3.37
C SER A 215 16.10 4.95 2.28
N VAL A 216 14.86 4.50 2.51
CA VAL A 216 14.12 3.61 1.60
C VAL A 216 12.71 4.12 1.36
N VAL A 217 12.22 3.95 0.14
CA VAL A 217 10.82 4.08 -0.22
C VAL A 217 10.24 2.71 -0.53
N ILE A 218 9.14 2.34 0.10
CA ILE A 218 8.32 1.21 -0.33
C ILE A 218 7.30 1.73 -1.32
N VAL A 219 7.14 0.99 -2.41
CA VAL A 219 6.19 1.29 -3.46
C VAL A 219 5.31 0.06 -3.64
N THR A 220 4.00 0.22 -3.57
CA THR A 220 3.06 -0.83 -3.98
C THR A 220 2.40 -0.45 -5.29
N ASN A 221 2.18 -1.46 -6.12
CA ASN A 221 1.26 -1.38 -7.25
C ASN A 221 0.60 -2.74 -7.42
N ARG A 222 -0.21 -2.88 -8.48
CA ARG A 222 -0.91 -4.14 -8.77
C ARG A 222 0.02 -5.33 -9.10
N ASN A 223 1.29 -5.08 -9.45
CA ASN A 223 2.28 -6.13 -9.69
C ASN A 223 2.95 -6.63 -8.40
N GLY A 224 3.07 -5.80 -7.37
CA GLY A 224 3.72 -6.21 -6.14
C GLY A 224 4.19 -5.08 -5.24
N ILE A 225 5.16 -5.44 -4.39
CA ILE A 225 5.79 -4.58 -3.40
C ILE A 225 7.24 -4.39 -3.81
N TYR A 226 7.68 -3.14 -3.90
CA TYR A 226 9.02 -2.77 -4.31
C TYR A 226 9.72 -1.98 -3.23
N TRP A 227 11.00 -2.27 -3.07
CA TRP A 227 11.95 -1.52 -2.27
C TRP A 227 12.73 -0.61 -3.21
N VAL A 228 12.79 0.68 -2.90
CA VAL A 228 13.50 1.68 -3.69
C VAL A 228 14.45 2.45 -2.78
N ASN A 229 15.76 2.42 -3.07
CA ASN A 229 16.72 3.23 -2.36
C ASN A 229 16.40 4.72 -2.60
N ALA A 230 16.12 5.45 -1.52
CA ALA A 230 15.67 6.83 -1.61
C ALA A 230 16.75 7.77 -2.17
N LYS A 231 18.02 7.38 -2.18
CA LYS A 231 19.17 8.15 -2.68
C LYS A 231 19.60 7.74 -4.09
N SER A 232 19.75 6.45 -4.37
CA SER A 232 20.24 5.96 -5.66
C SER A 232 19.13 5.67 -6.68
N GLY A 233 17.90 5.44 -6.22
CA GLY A 233 16.80 4.96 -7.06
C GLY A 233 16.88 3.46 -7.39
N GLU A 234 17.88 2.76 -6.85
CA GLU A 234 18.02 1.32 -7.02
C GLU A 234 16.75 0.61 -6.51
N THR A 235 16.18 -0.24 -7.36
CA THR A 235 14.85 -0.81 -7.16
C THR A 235 14.92 -2.32 -7.13
N LEU A 236 14.15 -2.92 -6.23
CA LEU A 236 14.07 -4.35 -5.99
C LEU A 236 12.62 -4.75 -5.75
N MET A 237 12.16 -5.86 -6.31
CA MET A 237 10.86 -6.43 -6.04
C MET A 237 10.96 -7.36 -4.83
N LEU A 238 10.24 -7.02 -3.76
CA LEU A 238 10.22 -7.81 -2.53
C LEU A 238 9.24 -8.98 -2.63
N ALA A 239 8.05 -8.72 -3.18
CA ALA A 239 7.00 -9.72 -3.31
C ALA A 239 6.02 -9.36 -4.41
N ASP A 240 5.37 -10.38 -4.96
CA ASP A 240 4.25 -10.29 -5.88
C ASP A 240 3.04 -11.08 -5.38
N ALA A 241 1.96 -11.10 -6.16
CA ALA A 241 0.75 -11.88 -5.83
C ALA A 241 1.03 -13.38 -5.58
N GLY A 242 1.98 -13.98 -6.31
CA GLY A 242 2.38 -15.38 -6.11
C GLY A 242 3.14 -15.60 -4.80
N THR A 243 4.09 -14.72 -4.50
CA THR A 243 4.89 -14.69 -3.27
C THR A 243 3.99 -14.52 -2.05
N LEU A 244 2.95 -13.69 -2.18
CA LEU A 244 1.97 -13.41 -1.14
C LEU A 244 0.82 -14.44 -1.09
N ASN A 245 0.75 -15.37 -2.05
CA ASN A 245 -0.34 -16.33 -2.20
C ASN A 245 -1.73 -15.67 -2.22
N LEU A 246 -1.87 -14.62 -3.02
CA LEU A 246 -3.11 -13.84 -3.13
C LEU A 246 -4.17 -14.57 -3.97
N ALA A 247 -5.44 -14.26 -3.70
CA ALA A 247 -6.56 -14.73 -4.51
C ALA A 247 -6.60 -14.00 -5.87
N PRO A 248 -7.39 -14.48 -6.84
CA PRO A 248 -7.22 -14.06 -8.22
C PRO A 248 -7.48 -12.62 -8.59
N ALA A 249 -8.30 -11.95 -7.79
CA ALA A 249 -8.63 -10.55 -7.95
C ALA A 249 -8.16 -9.76 -6.72
N SER A 250 -6.99 -10.12 -6.19
CA SER A 250 -6.40 -9.43 -5.05
C SER A 250 -4.99 -8.92 -5.35
N TRP A 251 -4.63 -7.78 -4.78
CA TRP A 251 -3.31 -7.14 -4.97
C TRP A 251 -2.88 -6.34 -3.73
N PRO A 252 -1.58 -6.08 -3.57
CA PRO A 252 -1.07 -5.09 -2.62
C PRO A 252 -1.68 -3.72 -2.91
N HIS A 253 -2.48 -3.21 -1.97
CA HIS A 253 -3.09 -1.89 -2.10
C HIS A 253 -2.19 -0.82 -1.49
N ARG A 254 -1.75 -1.05 -0.25
CA ARG A 254 -0.97 -0.10 0.55
C ARG A 254 0.01 -0.82 1.45
N ALA A 255 1.22 -0.29 1.59
CA ALA A 255 2.21 -0.78 2.54
C ALA A 255 2.78 0.38 3.36
N ILE A 256 2.80 0.20 4.68
CA ILE A 256 3.33 1.19 5.63
C ILE A 256 4.46 0.55 6.42
N TRP A 257 5.60 1.23 6.53
CA TRP A 257 6.68 0.78 7.39
C TRP A 257 6.25 0.65 8.85
N GLU A 258 6.67 -0.43 9.51
CA GLU A 258 6.68 -0.48 10.96
C GLU A 258 7.67 0.56 11.51
N PRO A 259 7.44 1.10 12.73
CA PRO A 259 8.32 2.07 13.38
C PRO A 259 9.80 1.70 13.44
N ASP A 260 10.11 0.41 13.52
CA ASP A 260 11.48 -0.10 13.59
C ASP A 260 12.15 -0.28 12.22
N GLY A 261 11.40 -0.10 11.13
CA GLY A 261 11.87 -0.27 9.75
C GLY A 261 12.19 -1.71 9.36
N ARG A 262 11.71 -2.72 10.11
CA ARG A 262 12.05 -4.15 9.86
C ARG A 262 10.95 -4.93 9.18
N ALA A 263 9.74 -4.41 9.17
CA ALA A 263 8.61 -5.00 8.47
C ALA A 263 7.65 -3.92 7.95
N LEU A 264 6.68 -4.37 7.17
CA LEU A 264 5.60 -3.55 6.62
C LEU A 264 4.27 -4.07 7.16
N ALA A 265 3.38 -3.14 7.50
CA ALA A 265 1.95 -3.40 7.53
C ALA A 265 1.41 -3.27 6.10
N LEU A 266 0.84 -4.36 5.59
CA LEU A 266 0.37 -4.47 4.22
C LEU A 266 -1.15 -4.62 4.20
N GLU A 267 -1.84 -3.69 3.55
CA GLU A 267 -3.23 -3.81 3.13
C GLU A 267 -3.29 -4.47 1.76
N VAL A 268 -4.01 -5.59 1.66
CA VAL A 268 -4.30 -6.29 0.41
C VAL A 268 -5.77 -6.13 0.09
N GLU A 269 -6.06 -5.52 -1.05
CA GLU A 269 -7.41 -5.39 -1.59
C GLU A 269 -7.79 -6.69 -2.29
N ASP A 270 -8.97 -7.24 -2.00
CA ASP A 270 -9.49 -8.49 -2.58
C ASP A 270 -10.93 -8.30 -3.09
N HIS A 271 -11.15 -8.63 -4.36
CA HIS A 271 -12.43 -8.56 -5.07
C HIS A 271 -13.09 -9.93 -5.28
N SER A 272 -12.50 -11.02 -4.79
CA SER A 272 -12.91 -12.39 -5.12
C SER A 272 -14.35 -12.74 -4.72
N SER A 273 -14.92 -12.10 -3.70
CA SER A 273 -16.29 -12.31 -3.22
C SER A 273 -17.35 -11.41 -3.89
N GLY A 274 -16.97 -10.55 -4.84
CA GLY A 274 -17.86 -9.50 -5.36
C GLY A 274 -18.11 -8.34 -4.40
N VAL A 275 -17.47 -8.38 -3.23
CA VAL A 275 -17.36 -7.29 -2.25
C VAL A 275 -15.88 -7.02 -2.06
N VAL A 276 -15.48 -5.76 -2.09
CA VAL A 276 -14.09 -5.36 -1.88
C VAL A 276 -13.76 -5.49 -0.39
N SER A 277 -12.72 -6.25 -0.06
CA SER A 277 -12.22 -6.39 1.30
C SER A 277 -10.73 -6.08 1.39
N TYR A 278 -10.28 -5.63 2.57
CA TYR A 278 -8.88 -5.23 2.79
C TYR A 278 -8.26 -6.12 3.89
N GLY A 279 -7.56 -7.17 3.49
CA GLY A 279 -6.85 -8.04 4.43
C GLY A 279 -5.55 -7.39 4.91
N ILE A 280 -5.23 -7.53 6.20
CA ILE A 280 -4.02 -6.96 6.79
C ILE A 280 -2.97 -8.05 6.99
N TYR A 281 -1.76 -7.76 6.53
CA TYR A 281 -0.62 -8.65 6.63
C TYR A 281 0.56 -7.93 7.25
N ARG A 282 1.41 -8.69 7.94
CA ARG A 282 2.75 -8.26 8.32
C ARG A 282 3.75 -8.87 7.36
N PHE A 283 4.47 -8.01 6.63
CA PHE A 283 5.47 -8.41 5.64
C PHE A 283 6.89 -8.08 6.18
N PRO A 284 7.66 -9.08 6.64
CA PRO A 284 9.02 -8.86 7.12
C PRO A 284 9.96 -8.54 5.96
N VAL A 285 10.59 -7.37 5.97
CA VAL A 285 11.53 -6.98 4.90
C VAL A 285 12.90 -7.59 5.09
N ASP A 286 13.18 -8.20 6.24
CA ASP A 286 14.45 -8.87 6.53
C ASP A 286 14.43 -10.39 6.20
N GLY A 287 13.28 -10.89 5.71
CA GLY A 287 13.05 -12.28 5.33
C GLY A 287 13.16 -13.31 6.47
N ARG A 288 13.22 -12.86 7.72
CA ARG A 288 13.35 -13.76 8.89
C ARG A 288 12.04 -14.42 9.28
N ASP A 289 10.93 -13.72 9.09
CA ASP A 289 9.61 -14.18 9.50
C ASP A 289 8.77 -14.64 8.30
N THR A 290 7.74 -15.45 8.55
CA THR A 290 6.74 -15.76 7.53
C THR A 290 5.77 -14.60 7.39
N LEU A 291 5.24 -14.40 6.17
CA LEU A 291 4.08 -13.54 5.95
C LEU A 291 2.97 -13.94 6.93
N LEU A 292 2.57 -13.01 7.79
CA LEU A 292 1.53 -13.24 8.78
C LEU A 292 0.29 -12.48 8.35
N ARG A 293 -0.82 -13.19 8.15
CA ARG A 293 -2.13 -12.53 8.02
C ARG A 293 -2.60 -12.16 9.41
N VAL A 294 -2.68 -10.86 9.67
CA VAL A 294 -3.00 -10.26 10.98
C VAL A 294 -4.50 -10.06 11.13
N ASP A 295 -5.21 -9.84 10.03
CA ASP A 295 -6.66 -9.65 10.05
C ASP A 295 -7.32 -10.22 8.77
N THR A 296 -8.40 -10.98 8.95
CA THR A 296 -9.17 -11.59 7.86
C THR A 296 -10.52 -10.91 7.62
N GLY A 297 -10.91 -9.93 8.44
CA GLY A 297 -12.19 -9.24 8.36
C GLY A 297 -12.32 -8.41 7.08
N ALA A 298 -13.57 -8.14 6.70
CA ALA A 298 -13.88 -7.15 5.68
C ALA A 298 -13.58 -5.76 6.24
N GLN A 299 -12.31 -5.36 6.17
CA GLN A 299 -11.90 -4.03 6.63
C GLN A 299 -12.25 -2.99 5.58
N PRO A 300 -12.63 -1.77 5.98
CA PRO A 300 -12.71 -0.67 5.03
C PRO A 300 -11.31 -0.33 4.51
N PRO A 301 -11.22 0.35 3.35
CA PRO A 301 -9.95 0.88 2.85
C PRO A 301 -9.34 1.81 3.90
N ASN A 302 -8.00 1.92 3.88
CA ASN A 302 -7.28 2.78 4.81
C ASN A 302 -7.56 2.39 6.27
N SER A 303 -7.35 1.13 6.64
CA SER A 303 -7.46 0.68 8.03
C SER A 303 -6.17 0.96 8.82
N LEU A 304 -5.02 1.08 8.16
CA LEU A 304 -3.76 1.39 8.82
C LEU A 304 -3.63 2.88 9.15
N ARG A 305 -3.29 3.18 10.41
CA ARG A 305 -3.07 4.55 10.91
C ARG A 305 -1.76 4.64 11.67
N ARG A 306 -0.85 5.48 11.16
CA ARG A 306 0.43 5.82 11.81
C ARG A 306 0.23 7.03 12.73
N SER A 307 0.89 7.03 13.88
CA SER A 307 0.92 8.20 14.78
C SER A 307 1.61 9.40 14.11
N PRO A 308 1.36 10.64 14.56
CA PRO A 308 2.02 11.83 14.01
C PRO A 308 3.55 11.80 14.17
N THR A 309 4.03 11.16 15.24
CA THR A 309 5.44 10.90 15.55
C THR A 309 6.06 9.79 14.69
N GLY A 310 5.23 8.97 14.04
CA GLY A 310 5.66 7.87 13.17
C GLY A 310 6.11 6.61 13.91
N ASP A 311 6.12 6.62 15.23
CA ASP A 311 6.69 5.56 16.08
C ASP A 311 5.66 4.53 16.55
N LYS A 312 4.40 4.66 16.13
CA LYS A 312 3.28 3.78 16.47
C LYS A 312 2.38 3.57 15.25
N LEU A 313 1.76 2.40 15.20
CA LEU A 313 0.83 2.00 14.15
C LEU A 313 -0.35 1.26 14.77
N VAL A 314 -1.56 1.55 14.30
CA VAL A 314 -2.78 0.81 14.67
C VAL A 314 -3.51 0.36 13.42
N VAL A 315 -4.28 -0.72 13.57
CA VAL A 315 -5.25 -1.21 12.58
C VAL A 315 -6.64 -0.84 13.07
N LEU A 316 -7.40 -0.16 12.22
CA LEU A 316 -8.81 0.10 12.43
C LEU A 316 -9.60 -0.96 11.68
N SER A 317 -10.31 -1.78 12.44
CA SER A 317 -11.13 -2.83 11.90
C SER A 317 -12.63 -2.51 12.03
N ALA A 318 -13.47 -3.37 11.45
CA ALA A 318 -14.93 -3.22 11.51
C ALA A 318 -15.47 -3.19 12.95
N ASN A 319 -14.82 -3.88 13.88
CA ASN A 319 -15.28 -4.11 15.24
C ASN A 319 -14.23 -3.82 16.33
N ASP A 320 -13.02 -3.39 15.97
CA ASP A 320 -11.99 -3.06 16.95
C ASP A 320 -10.92 -2.10 16.42
N VAL A 321 -10.17 -1.49 17.33
CA VAL A 321 -8.87 -0.88 17.02
C VAL A 321 -7.81 -1.63 17.78
N SER A 322 -6.73 -2.00 17.09
CA SER A 322 -5.65 -2.83 17.63
C SER A 322 -4.27 -2.23 17.34
N PRO A 323 -3.25 -2.45 18.19
CA PRO A 323 -1.89 -2.05 17.85
C PRO A 323 -1.33 -2.93 16.73
N PHE A 324 -0.37 -2.41 15.97
CA PHE A 324 0.35 -3.18 14.95
C PHE A 324 1.87 -3.18 15.22
N PRO A 325 2.56 -4.34 15.04
CA PRO A 325 1.99 -5.64 14.67
C PRO A 325 1.20 -6.27 15.82
N LYS A 326 0.14 -7.02 15.50
CA LYS A 326 -0.36 -8.02 16.45
C LYS A 326 0.72 -9.09 16.57
N ASN A 327 1.16 -9.45 17.76
CA ASN A 327 2.09 -10.55 17.96
C ASN A 327 1.47 -11.84 17.39
N SER A 328 2.27 -12.72 16.80
CA SER A 328 1.77 -13.94 16.16
C SER A 328 1.30 -15.02 17.14
N GLU A 329 1.62 -14.86 18.43
CA GLU A 329 1.36 -15.85 19.47
C GLU A 329 0.23 -15.45 20.44
N ASP A 330 -0.13 -14.17 20.49
CA ASP A 330 -1.31 -13.68 21.20
C ASP A 330 -2.06 -12.77 20.25
N ASP A 331 -3.38 -12.92 20.10
CA ASP A 331 -4.16 -11.85 19.49
C ASP A 331 -3.91 -10.61 20.34
N ALA A 332 -3.05 -9.69 19.89
CA ALA A 332 -2.76 -8.48 20.66
C ALA A 332 -4.10 -7.87 21.05
N ASP A 333 -4.29 -7.71 22.37
CA ASP A 333 -5.57 -7.30 22.90
C ASP A 333 -6.01 -6.04 22.14
N SER A 334 -7.23 -6.08 21.59
CA SER A 334 -7.82 -4.92 20.97
C SER A 334 -7.72 -3.76 21.95
N LEU A 335 -7.16 -2.64 21.51
CA LEU A 335 -7.12 -1.43 22.32
C LEU A 335 -8.55 -1.00 22.66
N ILE A 336 -9.50 -1.24 21.76
CA ILE A 336 -10.93 -1.09 22.04
C ILE A 336 -11.73 -1.98 21.08
N THR A 337 -12.79 -2.61 21.57
CA THR A 337 -13.73 -3.42 20.77
C THR A 337 -15.11 -2.78 20.80
N TYR A 338 -15.81 -2.81 19.68
CA TYR A 338 -17.14 -2.22 19.51
C TYR A 338 -18.01 -3.02 18.54
N THR A 339 -19.32 -2.81 18.63
CA THR A 339 -20.27 -3.34 17.66
C THR A 339 -20.20 -2.54 16.35
N PRO A 340 -19.95 -3.17 15.18
CA PRO A 340 -19.91 -2.48 13.90
C PRO A 340 -21.20 -1.71 13.61
N VAL A 341 -21.09 -0.52 13.03
CA VAL A 341 -22.23 0.19 12.46
C VAL A 341 -22.38 -0.24 11.01
N SER A 342 -23.42 -1.03 10.74
CA SER A 342 -23.82 -1.36 9.37
C SER A 342 -25.23 -0.85 9.08
N GLU A 343 -25.38 -0.10 7.98
CA GLU A 343 -26.68 0.33 7.47
C GLU A 343 -27.43 -0.82 6.77
N THR A 344 -26.71 -1.84 6.31
CA THR A 344 -27.24 -3.00 5.58
C THR A 344 -26.74 -4.31 6.18
N GLU A 345 -27.31 -5.46 5.79
CA GLU A 345 -26.67 -6.76 6.07
C GLU A 345 -25.37 -6.95 5.27
N ASP A 346 -25.08 -6.07 4.31
CA ASP A 346 -23.84 -6.05 3.53
C ASP A 346 -22.70 -5.30 4.25
N ALA A 347 -21.52 -5.92 4.28
CA ALA A 347 -20.30 -5.40 4.89
C ALA A 347 -19.74 -4.16 4.18
N SER A 348 -20.20 -3.87 2.96
CA SER A 348 -19.79 -2.68 2.19
C SER A 348 -20.20 -1.34 2.85
N GLY A 349 -21.16 -1.36 3.78
CA GLY A 349 -21.65 -0.18 4.52
C GLY A 349 -21.08 -0.03 5.94
N ILE A 350 -20.00 -0.74 6.29
CA ILE A 350 -19.41 -0.63 7.63
C ILE A 350 -18.62 0.67 7.76
N TYR A 351 -19.05 1.52 8.70
CA TYR A 351 -18.31 2.73 9.05
C TYR A 351 -17.35 2.45 10.20
N SER A 352 -16.04 2.56 9.94
CA SER A 352 -15.06 2.65 11.03
C SER A 352 -15.21 3.99 11.76
N PRO A 353 -15.04 3.98 13.10
CA PRO A 353 -15.02 5.22 13.86
C PRO A 353 -13.84 6.08 13.40
N ALA A 354 -14.02 7.40 13.41
CA ALA A 354 -12.90 8.31 13.22
C ALA A 354 -11.95 8.17 14.42
N ILE A 355 -10.65 8.22 14.14
CA ILE A 355 -9.64 8.39 15.19
C ILE A 355 -8.90 9.70 14.97
N THR A 356 -8.56 10.36 16.06
CA THR A 356 -7.68 11.52 16.05
C THR A 356 -6.59 11.29 17.06
N TRP A 357 -5.35 11.25 16.59
CA TRP A 357 -4.20 11.06 17.45
C TRP A 357 -4.06 12.22 18.44
N SER A 358 -3.69 11.88 19.66
CA SER A 358 -3.14 12.87 20.60
C SER A 358 -1.87 13.50 20.02
N ALA A 359 -1.62 14.76 20.35
CA ALA A 359 -0.47 15.50 19.81
C ALA A 359 0.88 14.86 20.14
N ASP A 360 0.98 14.12 21.25
CA ASP A 360 2.18 13.39 21.67
C ASP A 360 2.21 11.93 21.17
N GLY A 361 1.16 11.46 20.51
CA GLY A 361 1.06 10.08 20.02
C GLY A 361 0.88 9.02 21.10
N ALA A 362 0.62 9.39 22.37
CA ALA A 362 0.48 8.44 23.48
C ALA A 362 -0.81 7.58 23.36
N GLY A 363 -1.77 8.05 22.57
CA GLY A 363 -3.04 7.40 22.30
C GLY A 363 -3.85 8.15 21.25
N PHE A 364 -5.10 7.77 21.08
CA PHE A 364 -6.01 8.46 20.18
C PHE A 364 -7.37 8.66 20.84
N TYR A 365 -8.08 9.67 20.35
CA TYR A 365 -9.47 9.91 20.68
C TYR A 365 -10.34 9.29 19.60
N THR A 366 -11.42 8.64 20.02
CA THR A 366 -12.40 8.07 19.09
C THR A 366 -13.79 8.14 19.67
N TYR A 367 -14.77 8.38 18.81
CA TYR A 367 -16.18 8.26 19.14
C TYR A 367 -16.74 7.03 18.45
N ILE A 368 -17.34 6.12 19.22
CA ILE A 368 -17.92 4.90 18.68
C ILE A 368 -19.42 5.14 18.43
N PRO A 369 -19.88 5.29 17.18
CA PRO A 369 -21.30 5.51 16.92
C PRO A 369 -22.13 4.25 17.25
N ALA A 370 -23.34 4.42 17.79
CA ALA A 370 -24.29 3.31 17.86
C ALA A 370 -24.94 3.07 16.49
N GLY A 371 -24.85 1.82 16.02
CA GLY A 371 -25.56 1.34 14.85
C GLY A 371 -27.00 0.96 15.17
N GLN A 372 -27.78 0.69 14.12
CA GLN A 372 -29.18 0.23 14.26
C GLN A 372 -29.31 -1.09 15.02
N PHE A 373 -28.26 -1.91 15.02
CA PHE A 373 -28.20 -3.22 15.68
C PHE A 373 -27.42 -3.19 17.00
N THR A 374 -26.93 -2.03 17.43
CA THR A 374 -26.27 -1.89 18.73
C THR A 374 -27.27 -2.19 19.84
N ALA A 375 -26.91 -3.13 20.71
CA ALA A 375 -27.76 -3.49 21.83
C ALA A 375 -27.95 -2.29 22.78
N PRO A 376 -29.14 -2.08 23.37
CA PRO A 376 -29.37 -0.98 24.31
C PRO A 376 -28.42 -0.95 25.52
N GLU A 377 -27.83 -2.11 25.86
CA GLU A 377 -26.86 -2.31 26.94
C GLU A 377 -25.39 -2.18 26.51
N ASP A 378 -25.09 -1.88 25.23
CA ASP A 378 -23.72 -1.67 24.76
C ASP A 378 -23.11 -0.44 25.45
N THR A 379 -22.10 -0.68 26.28
CA THR A 379 -21.41 0.36 27.08
C THR A 379 -20.32 1.09 26.32
N VAL A 380 -20.00 0.67 25.09
CA VAL A 380 -18.96 1.28 24.26
C VAL A 380 -19.54 2.25 23.26
N ALA A 381 -20.69 1.90 22.68
CA ALA A 381 -21.37 2.71 21.69
C ALA A 381 -21.93 4.02 22.27
N ASN A 382 -21.92 5.08 21.45
CA ASN A 382 -22.24 6.48 21.77
C ASN A 382 -21.31 7.17 22.78
N HIS A 383 -20.19 6.56 23.15
CA HIS A 383 -19.23 7.15 24.07
C HIS A 383 -18.03 7.74 23.32
N LEU A 384 -17.46 8.81 23.90
CA LEU A 384 -16.15 9.31 23.53
C LEU A 384 -15.09 8.60 24.37
N TRP A 385 -14.05 8.12 23.71
CA TRP A 385 -12.97 7.38 24.34
C TRP A 385 -11.65 8.10 24.13
N PHE A 386 -10.81 8.10 25.16
CA PHE A 386 -9.37 8.19 24.98
C PHE A 386 -8.79 6.79 25.11
N VAL A 387 -8.14 6.32 24.05
CA VAL A 387 -7.58 4.98 23.97
C VAL A 387 -6.05 5.13 24.01
N PRO A 388 -5.41 4.94 25.18
CA PRO A 388 -3.96 4.94 25.26
C PRO A 388 -3.41 3.70 24.55
N LEU A 389 -2.19 3.80 24.01
CA LEU A 389 -1.50 2.63 23.45
C LEU A 389 -0.99 1.68 24.54
N GLU A 390 -0.86 2.19 25.77
CA GLU A 390 -0.49 1.41 26.95
C GLU A 390 -1.50 1.69 28.07
N GLY A 391 -2.17 0.63 28.55
CA GLY A 391 -3.17 0.71 29.62
C GLY A 391 -4.61 0.64 29.13
N GLU A 392 -5.55 0.84 30.05
CA GLU A 392 -6.98 0.68 29.78
C GLU A 392 -7.58 1.89 29.05
N PRO A 393 -8.50 1.68 28.09
CA PRO A 393 -9.30 2.74 27.50
C PRO A 393 -10.05 3.53 28.56
N LYS A 394 -10.00 4.85 28.41
CA LYS A 394 -10.70 5.78 29.29
C LYS A 394 -11.99 6.24 28.63
N ASP A 395 -13.10 5.79 29.19
CA ASP A 395 -14.42 6.33 28.89
C ASP A 395 -14.49 7.80 29.32
N LEU A 396 -14.70 8.71 28.37
CA LEU A 396 -14.91 10.14 28.62
C LEU A 396 -16.40 10.50 28.71
N GLY A 397 -17.27 9.50 28.64
CA GLY A 397 -18.72 9.60 28.73
C GLY A 397 -19.39 9.84 27.37
N ILE A 398 -20.72 9.95 27.42
CA ILE A 398 -21.55 10.31 26.26
C ILE A 398 -21.52 11.84 26.13
N PRO A 399 -20.94 12.39 25.06
CA PRO A 399 -20.98 13.83 24.85
C PRO A 399 -22.45 14.26 24.66
N PRO A 400 -22.92 15.31 25.36
CA PRO A 400 -24.30 15.76 25.23
C PRO A 400 -24.56 16.29 23.81
N ASN A 401 -25.82 16.23 23.34
CA ASN A 401 -26.26 16.78 22.05
C ASN A 401 -25.58 16.18 20.80
N VAL A 402 -25.05 14.96 20.88
CA VAL A 402 -24.67 14.17 19.69
C VAL A 402 -25.89 13.40 19.21
N ALA A 403 -26.34 13.66 17.99
CA ALA A 403 -27.49 12.98 17.42
C ALA A 403 -27.07 11.66 16.76
N GLN A 404 -27.96 10.66 16.79
CA GLN A 404 -27.71 9.37 16.15
C GLN A 404 -27.39 9.53 14.65
N GLY A 405 -26.36 8.85 14.16
CA GLY A 405 -25.92 8.92 12.76
C GLY A 405 -25.17 10.20 12.39
N GLU A 406 -24.74 11.00 13.37
CA GLU A 406 -23.72 12.02 13.12
C GLU A 406 -22.33 11.39 13.03
N TYR A 407 -21.51 11.87 12.08
CA TYR A 407 -20.09 11.56 12.02
C TYR A 407 -19.35 12.46 13.02
N VAL A 408 -18.48 11.88 13.84
CA VAL A 408 -17.85 12.56 14.98
C VAL A 408 -16.34 12.42 14.89
N ILE A 409 -15.64 13.55 14.83
CA ILE A 409 -14.17 13.62 14.81
C ILE A 409 -13.70 14.39 16.05
N PRO A 410 -13.13 13.73 17.06
CA PRO A 410 -12.57 14.40 18.23
C PRO A 410 -11.36 15.28 17.87
N SER A 411 -11.11 16.35 18.62
CA SER A 411 -9.87 17.13 18.46
C SER A 411 -8.65 16.38 19.00
N PRO A 412 -7.42 16.74 18.59
CA PRO A 412 -6.19 16.15 19.13
C PRO A 412 -6.01 16.30 20.66
N ASP A 413 -6.68 17.25 21.30
CA ASP A 413 -6.72 17.40 22.76
C ASP A 413 -7.90 16.68 23.45
N GLY A 414 -8.83 16.09 22.67
CA GLY A 414 -10.01 15.41 23.18
C GLY A 414 -11.04 16.30 23.86
N LEU A 415 -10.88 17.63 23.80
CA LEU A 415 -11.76 18.58 24.48
C LEU A 415 -12.90 19.08 23.57
N LYS A 416 -12.82 18.82 22.27
CA LYS A 416 -13.76 19.34 21.27
C LYS A 416 -14.16 18.24 20.30
N LEU A 417 -15.34 18.39 19.73
CA LEU A 417 -15.87 17.51 18.70
C LEU A 417 -16.21 18.30 17.45
N MET A 418 -15.96 17.67 16.32
CA MET A 418 -16.45 18.09 15.02
C MET A 418 -17.55 17.11 14.63
N LEU A 419 -18.78 17.61 14.53
CA LEU A 419 -19.98 16.78 14.33
C LEU A 419 -20.61 17.10 12.99
N GLY A 420 -20.91 16.08 12.20
CA GLY A 420 -21.41 16.21 10.85
C GLY A 420 -22.62 15.35 10.55
N ARG A 421 -23.58 15.93 9.83
CA ARG A 421 -24.65 15.17 9.16
C ARG A 421 -24.84 15.73 7.76
N GLY A 422 -24.46 14.95 6.75
CA GLY A 422 -24.42 15.44 5.36
C GLY A 422 -23.51 16.67 5.24
N ARG A 423 -24.07 17.80 4.80
CA ARG A 423 -23.31 19.06 4.58
C ARG A 423 -23.31 20.02 5.76
N THR A 424 -23.99 19.69 6.86
CA THR A 424 -24.04 20.54 8.06
C THR A 424 -23.08 20.04 9.11
N TRP A 425 -22.17 20.92 9.53
CA TRP A 425 -21.13 20.60 10.50
C TRP A 425 -21.07 21.63 11.62
N ARG A 426 -20.67 21.20 12.81
CA ARG A 426 -20.48 22.06 13.97
C ARG A 426 -19.27 21.65 14.80
N LEU A 427 -18.68 22.63 15.47
CA LEU A 427 -17.69 22.43 16.52
C LEU A 427 -18.40 22.52 17.87
N GLN A 428 -18.12 21.58 18.75
CA GLN A 428 -18.80 21.45 20.04
C GLN A 428 -17.79 21.20 21.16
N ASP A 429 -18.05 21.76 22.33
CA ASP A 429 -17.32 21.43 23.54
C ASP A 429 -17.74 20.06 24.08
N VAL A 430 -16.79 19.18 24.36
CA VAL A 430 -17.06 17.80 24.83
C VAL A 430 -17.78 17.80 26.17
N ALA A 431 -17.35 18.64 27.12
CA ALA A 431 -17.81 18.57 28.50
C ALA A 431 -19.22 19.16 28.69
N THR A 432 -19.52 20.25 27.98
CA THR A 432 -20.76 21.01 28.14
C THR A 432 -21.77 20.76 27.03
N GLY A 433 -21.34 20.25 25.87
CA GLY A 433 -22.16 20.18 24.67
C GLY A 433 -22.49 21.52 24.05
N ASN A 434 -21.85 22.59 24.51
CA ASN A 434 -22.05 23.91 23.97
C ASN A 434 -21.53 23.98 22.53
N LEU A 435 -22.33 24.58 21.66
CA LEU A 435 -21.91 24.93 20.32
C LEU A 435 -20.80 25.98 20.39
N LEU A 436 -19.62 25.63 19.88
CA LEU A 436 -18.47 26.54 19.79
C LEU A 436 -18.53 27.34 18.49
N ALA A 437 -18.78 26.66 17.38
CA ALA A 437 -18.91 27.27 16.07
C ALA A 437 -19.80 26.42 15.15
N THR A 438 -20.55 27.07 14.26
CA THR A 438 -21.23 26.40 13.16
C THR A 438 -20.34 26.51 11.92
N VAL A 439 -20.01 25.38 11.31
CA VAL A 439 -19.28 25.39 10.05
C VAL A 439 -20.28 25.76 8.94
N PRO A 440 -19.95 26.70 8.04
CA PRO A 440 -20.75 26.96 6.85
C PRO A 440 -20.99 25.65 6.07
N PRO A 441 -22.01 25.57 5.20
CA PRO A 441 -22.19 24.41 4.34
C PRO A 441 -20.90 24.09 3.59
N ILE A 442 -20.39 22.88 3.77
CA ILE A 442 -19.12 22.43 3.19
C ILE A 442 -19.34 21.47 2.04
N GLU A 443 -18.31 21.31 1.23
CA GLU A 443 -18.16 20.24 0.26
C GLU A 443 -17.44 19.05 0.92
N TYR A 444 -16.28 19.32 1.51
CA TYR A 444 -15.44 18.34 2.21
C TYR A 444 -14.95 18.90 3.55
N LEU A 445 -14.79 18.02 4.52
CA LEU A 445 -14.14 18.31 5.80
C LEU A 445 -12.86 17.51 5.88
N PHE A 446 -11.78 18.13 6.33
CA PHE A 446 -10.49 17.46 6.35
C PHE A 446 -10.10 17.05 7.75
N ASP A 447 -9.67 18.01 8.57
CA ASP A 447 -9.09 17.69 9.87
C ASP A 447 -9.05 18.91 10.79
N TRP A 448 -8.77 18.62 12.05
CA TRP A 448 -8.34 19.59 13.05
C TRP A 448 -6.95 20.14 12.72
N THR A 449 -6.69 21.37 13.15
CA THR A 449 -5.30 21.84 13.27
C THR A 449 -4.60 21.12 14.42
N PRO A 450 -3.26 20.92 14.35
CA PRO A 450 -2.53 20.21 15.40
C PRO A 450 -2.67 20.84 16.79
N ASP A 451 -2.91 22.15 16.86
CA ASP A 451 -3.11 22.89 18.11
C ASP A 451 -4.54 22.86 18.64
N SER A 452 -5.45 22.12 17.99
CA SER A 452 -6.87 22.00 18.35
C SER A 452 -7.63 23.33 18.40
N LYS A 453 -7.13 24.39 17.75
CA LYS A 453 -7.78 25.72 17.74
C LYS A 453 -8.77 25.92 16.61
N GLY A 454 -8.83 25.01 15.65
CA GLY A 454 -9.85 25.06 14.62
C GLY A 454 -9.75 23.91 13.66
N ALA A 455 -10.52 24.03 12.58
CA ALA A 455 -10.68 23.00 11.58
C ALA A 455 -10.48 23.56 10.18
N ILE A 456 -9.96 22.72 9.29
CA ILE A 456 -9.84 23.01 7.86
C ILE A 456 -10.96 22.28 7.13
N TYR A 457 -11.63 23.01 6.24
CA TYR A 457 -12.72 22.50 5.43
C TYR A 457 -12.67 23.11 4.02
N THR A 458 -13.34 22.48 3.07
CA THR A 458 -13.56 23.02 1.73
C THR A 458 -15.01 23.50 1.64
N SER A 459 -15.20 24.77 1.32
CA SER A 459 -16.53 25.35 1.10
C SER A 459 -17.22 24.76 -0.14
N GLN A 460 -18.52 25.02 -0.34
CA GLN A 460 -19.23 24.62 -1.58
C GLN A 460 -18.68 25.24 -2.88
N ALA A 461 -17.84 26.27 -2.76
CA ALA A 461 -17.12 26.86 -3.90
C ALA A 461 -15.77 26.17 -4.14
N SER A 462 -15.54 25.01 -3.51
CA SER A 462 -14.29 24.27 -3.49
C SER A 462 -13.09 25.07 -2.97
N VAL A 463 -13.30 26.11 -2.15
CA VAL A 463 -12.21 26.89 -1.55
C VAL A 463 -11.90 26.37 -0.16
N ALA A 464 -10.63 26.02 0.10
CA ALA A 464 -10.14 25.67 1.42
C ALA A 464 -10.28 26.87 2.36
N SER A 465 -10.84 26.61 3.53
CA SER A 465 -11.17 27.62 4.53
C SER A 465 -10.84 27.09 5.92
N PHE A 466 -10.65 28.02 6.85
CA PHE A 466 -10.41 27.71 8.24
C PHE A 466 -11.55 28.24 9.10
N ILE A 467 -11.93 27.46 10.11
CA ILE A 467 -12.84 27.89 11.16
C ILE A 467 -12.19 27.67 12.52
N GLY A 468 -11.90 28.78 13.19
CA GLY A 468 -11.38 28.81 14.55
C GLY A 468 -12.50 28.70 15.57
N ILE A 469 -12.19 28.06 16.69
CA ILE A 469 -13.10 27.93 17.83
C ILE A 469 -13.38 29.27 18.51
N ASP A 470 -12.50 30.25 18.32
CA ASP A 470 -12.61 31.62 18.79
C ASP A 470 -13.32 32.53 17.77
N GLY A 471 -13.86 31.97 16.70
CA GLY A 471 -14.47 32.68 15.59
C GLY A 471 -13.48 33.24 14.57
N SER A 472 -12.18 32.94 14.70
CA SER A 472 -11.19 33.29 13.67
C SER A 472 -11.46 32.54 12.36
N THR A 473 -11.11 33.15 11.23
CA THR A 473 -11.30 32.59 9.88
C THR A 473 -9.98 32.37 9.15
N THR A 474 -8.87 32.56 9.85
CA THR A 474 -7.50 32.41 9.34
C THR A 474 -6.68 31.58 10.30
N SER A 475 -5.78 30.76 9.76
CA SER A 475 -4.85 29.96 10.55
C SER A 475 -3.45 30.02 9.95
N SER A 476 -2.42 29.97 10.79
CA SER A 476 -1.03 29.81 10.33
C SER A 476 -0.78 28.45 9.67
N PHE A 477 -1.71 27.51 9.86
CA PHE A 477 -1.64 26.15 9.36
C PHE A 477 -2.28 25.97 7.97
N LEU A 478 -3.11 26.91 7.50
CA LEU A 478 -3.77 26.83 6.19
C LEU A 478 -3.35 28.00 5.29
N PRO A 479 -2.65 27.75 4.16
CA PRO A 479 -2.42 28.78 3.15
C PRO A 479 -3.72 29.35 2.62
N SER A 480 -3.73 30.66 2.36
CA SER A 480 -4.85 31.29 1.66
C SER A 480 -4.86 30.88 0.18
N GLY A 481 -6.06 30.61 -0.35
CA GLY A 481 -6.26 30.44 -1.78
C GLY A 481 -5.97 29.04 -2.33
N ILE A 482 -6.01 28.01 -1.49
CA ILE A 482 -6.05 26.63 -1.99
C ILE A 482 -7.47 26.36 -2.48
N GLU A 483 -7.62 26.17 -3.78
CA GLU A 483 -8.85 25.72 -4.42
C GLU A 483 -8.79 24.19 -4.59
N HIS A 484 -9.95 23.54 -4.56
CA HIS A 484 -10.16 22.10 -4.70
C HIS A 484 -9.30 21.25 -3.76
N LEU A 485 -9.11 21.70 -2.51
CA LEU A 485 -8.44 20.89 -1.49
C LEU A 485 -9.22 19.56 -1.32
N TYR A 486 -8.49 18.45 -1.36
CA TYR A 486 -9.00 17.07 -1.29
C TYR A 486 -8.43 16.28 -0.11
N GLY A 487 -7.24 16.63 0.38
CA GLY A 487 -6.65 15.94 1.52
C GLY A 487 -5.60 16.77 2.22
N ILE A 488 -5.40 16.54 3.52
CA ILE A 488 -4.31 17.13 4.29
C ILE A 488 -3.67 16.08 5.19
N ARG A 489 -2.41 16.29 5.54
CA ARG A 489 -1.69 15.54 6.56
C ARG A 489 -0.71 16.47 7.28
N TRP A 490 -0.73 16.43 8.60
CA TRP A 490 0.23 17.14 9.44
C TRP A 490 1.44 16.25 9.72
N LEU A 491 2.64 16.82 9.59
CA LEU A 491 3.87 16.22 10.11
C LEU A 491 4.12 16.70 11.55
N ALA A 492 5.00 16.00 12.27
CA ALA A 492 5.29 16.26 13.68
C ALA A 492 5.81 17.70 13.97
N ASP A 493 6.42 18.36 12.98
CA ASP A 493 6.91 19.74 13.10
C ASP A 493 5.84 20.80 12.75
N GLY A 494 4.61 20.37 12.41
CA GLY A 494 3.54 21.24 11.94
C GLY A 494 3.57 21.53 10.44
N THR A 495 4.47 20.90 9.67
CA THR A 495 4.42 20.96 8.20
C THR A 495 3.12 20.37 7.68
N LEU A 496 2.47 21.09 6.77
CA LEU A 496 1.27 20.65 6.06
C LEU A 496 1.67 19.99 4.74
N LEU A 497 1.27 18.74 4.54
CA LEU A 497 1.14 18.12 3.22
C LEU A 497 -0.31 18.23 2.79
N TYR A 498 -0.58 18.66 1.56
CA TYR A 498 -1.95 18.83 1.09
C TYR A 498 -2.15 18.39 -0.37
N LEU A 499 -3.30 17.78 -0.64
CA LEU A 499 -3.70 17.30 -1.95
C LEU A 499 -4.76 18.23 -2.52
N VAL A 500 -4.59 18.64 -3.77
CA VAL A 500 -5.55 19.41 -4.54
C VAL A 500 -6.09 18.52 -5.66
N GLU A 501 -7.41 18.35 -5.73
CA GLU A 501 -8.07 17.72 -6.86
C GLU A 501 -8.08 18.68 -8.05
N LYS A 502 -7.72 18.17 -9.23
CA LYS A 502 -7.74 18.87 -10.50
C LYS A 502 -8.96 18.42 -11.32
N ALA A 503 -9.01 18.78 -12.59
CA ALA A 503 -9.97 18.20 -13.51
C ALA A 503 -9.74 16.68 -13.65
N GLU A 504 -10.82 15.93 -13.93
CA GLU A 504 -10.75 14.52 -14.34
C GLU A 504 -10.19 13.55 -13.26
N GLY A 505 -10.34 13.88 -11.97
CA GLY A 505 -9.90 13.02 -10.86
C GLY A 505 -8.38 12.91 -10.71
N GLN A 506 -7.63 13.84 -11.31
CA GLN A 506 -6.19 13.97 -11.08
C GLN A 506 -5.93 14.73 -9.78
N TYR A 507 -4.83 14.40 -9.11
CA TYR A 507 -4.45 15.07 -7.85
C TYR A 507 -3.10 15.75 -7.98
N GLN A 508 -2.90 16.81 -7.21
CA GLN A 508 -1.64 17.53 -7.07
C GLN A 508 -1.24 17.62 -5.61
N ILE A 509 0.02 17.30 -5.28
CA ILE A 509 0.58 17.43 -3.95
C ILE A 509 1.28 18.79 -3.79
N GLY A 510 0.99 19.46 -2.69
CA GLY A 510 1.72 20.61 -2.20
C GLY A 510 2.19 20.43 -0.75
N ILE A 511 3.11 21.29 -0.36
CA ILE A 511 3.71 21.31 0.97
C ILE A 511 3.81 22.74 1.49
N GLN A 512 3.63 22.91 2.80
CA GLN A 512 3.91 24.15 3.49
C GLN A 512 4.57 23.86 4.85
N GLN A 513 5.84 24.25 4.98
CA GLN A 513 6.51 24.27 6.29
C GLN A 513 6.05 25.48 7.11
N PRO A 514 6.10 25.42 8.46
CA PRO A 514 5.78 26.55 9.31
C PRO A 514 6.55 27.80 8.91
N SER A 515 5.85 28.92 8.72
CA SER A 515 6.40 30.22 8.31
C SER A 515 7.05 30.28 6.92
N GLN A 516 6.91 29.23 6.09
CA GLN A 516 7.39 29.22 4.71
C GLN A 516 6.24 29.39 3.71
N GLN A 517 6.60 29.75 2.47
CA GLN A 517 5.65 29.79 1.36
C GLN A 517 5.28 28.37 0.93
N GLN A 518 4.06 28.22 0.44
CA GLN A 518 3.60 26.97 -0.15
C GLN A 518 4.44 26.60 -1.37
N VAL A 519 4.71 25.31 -1.54
CA VAL A 519 5.37 24.76 -2.72
C VAL A 519 4.52 23.65 -3.30
N ILE A 520 4.23 23.75 -4.59
CA ILE A 520 3.60 22.66 -5.35
C ILE A 520 4.70 21.70 -5.80
N LEU A 521 4.56 20.43 -5.46
CA LEU A 521 5.56 19.40 -5.75
C LEU A 521 5.26 18.67 -7.08
N GLY A 522 3.99 18.48 -7.43
CA GLY A 522 3.60 17.86 -8.69
C GLY A 522 2.30 17.07 -8.61
N ASP A 523 2.02 16.32 -9.67
CA ASP A 523 0.78 15.53 -9.79
C ASP A 523 0.97 14.11 -9.25
N ILE A 524 -0.08 13.48 -8.71
CA ILE A 524 -0.01 12.14 -8.10
C ILE A 524 -1.05 11.17 -8.66
N THR A 525 -0.73 9.85 -8.61
CA THR A 525 -1.60 8.76 -9.09
C THR A 525 -2.89 8.61 -8.29
N GLY A 526 -2.84 8.94 -7.00
CA GLY A 526 -3.95 8.75 -6.06
C GLY A 526 -3.60 9.27 -4.68
N THR A 527 -4.54 9.18 -3.76
CA THR A 527 -4.47 9.78 -2.41
C THR A 527 -3.42 9.16 -1.51
N ASP A 528 -3.14 7.87 -1.70
CA ASP A 528 -2.15 7.12 -0.92
C ASP A 528 -0.76 7.12 -1.56
N ALA A 529 -0.59 7.77 -2.72
CA ALA A 529 0.65 7.87 -3.44
C ALA A 529 1.55 9.01 -2.94
N VAL A 530 1.53 9.28 -1.64
CA VAL A 530 2.39 10.27 -0.97
C VAL A 530 2.72 9.87 0.47
N SER A 531 3.98 10.07 0.85
CA SER A 531 4.46 9.98 2.23
C SER A 531 5.52 11.05 2.49
N GLY A 532 5.64 11.50 3.72
CA GLY A 532 6.63 12.51 4.09
C GLY A 532 7.00 12.44 5.56
N ALA A 533 8.24 12.79 5.86
CA ALA A 533 8.78 12.79 7.21
C ALA A 533 9.83 13.89 7.39
N VAL A 534 9.96 14.35 8.64
CA VAL A 534 11.06 15.20 9.07
C VAL A 534 12.10 14.31 9.72
N LEU A 535 13.24 14.18 9.05
CA LEU A 535 14.35 13.32 9.45
C LEU A 535 15.35 14.13 10.28
N PRO A 536 16.06 13.49 11.22
CA PRO A 536 17.10 14.17 12.02
C PRO A 536 18.33 14.61 11.20
N GLY A 537 18.44 14.17 9.94
CA GLY A 537 19.53 14.52 9.03
C GLY A 537 19.38 13.81 7.69
N ALA A 538 20.39 13.94 6.84
CA ALA A 538 20.42 13.21 5.57
C ALA A 538 20.56 11.69 5.83
N PRO A 539 19.70 10.84 5.25
CA PRO A 539 19.77 9.40 5.45
C PRO A 539 21.08 8.83 4.92
N ALA A 540 21.55 7.78 5.59
CA ALA A 540 22.59 6.92 5.06
C ALA A 540 22.14 6.26 3.74
N ASP A 541 23.10 5.77 2.98
CA ASP A 541 22.78 5.00 1.78
C ASP A 541 22.24 3.62 2.21
N ALA A 542 21.04 3.28 1.77
CA ALA A 542 20.42 2.02 2.12
C ALA A 542 21.10 0.87 1.37
N LYS A 543 21.52 -0.17 2.09
CA LYS A 543 22.03 -1.39 1.46
C LYS A 543 20.84 -2.18 0.90
N LEU A 544 20.96 -2.63 -0.34
CA LEU A 544 19.98 -3.54 -0.92
C LEU A 544 19.81 -4.79 -0.04
N PRO A 545 18.58 -5.25 0.18
CA PRO A 545 18.34 -6.59 0.69
C PRO A 545 19.03 -7.63 -0.21
N GLN A 546 19.83 -8.53 0.39
CA GLN A 546 20.52 -9.58 -0.35
C GLN A 546 19.64 -10.82 -0.48
N GLY A 547 19.71 -11.51 -1.62
CA GLY A 547 19.11 -12.84 -1.77
C GLY A 547 19.85 -13.86 -0.89
N CYS A 548 19.19 -14.92 -0.42
CA CYS A 548 19.92 -16.05 0.15
C CYS A 548 20.67 -16.78 -0.97
N HIS A 549 21.96 -17.04 -0.74
CA HIS A 549 22.82 -17.82 -1.62
C HIS A 549 22.78 -19.31 -1.28
#